data_AF-A0A2N5FAK5-F1
#
_entry.id   AF-A0A2N5FAK5-F1
#
_cell.length_a   1.000
_cell.length_b   1.000
_cell.length_c   1.000
_cell.angle_alpha   90.00
_cell.angle_beta   90.00
_cell.angle_gamma   90.00
#
_symmetry.space_group_name_H-M   'P 1'
#
loop_
_entity.id
_entity.type
_entity.pdbx_description
1 polymer ?
#
loop_
_entity_poly.entity_id
_entity_poly.type
_entity_poly.pdbx_seq_one_letter_code
_entity_poly.pdbx_strand_id
1 'polypeptide(L)'
;MEKFHGGKVVSFRLPHETPIDVLNFLTDLKEEHQRKFSSEIADRFVATMQEELAGKPKKKFDKSLSIPIPEDLTPEEIKYLQNHRTKAIIGQLLVQLLKDPTAEIKINSSEEEKIINKEEPKKNFVNDQKLQSFAQQNFLDFDDD
;
A
#
# COMPACT_ATOMS: atom_id res chain seq x y z
N MET A 1 -12.33 -22.65 37.32
CA MET A 1 -12.62 -21.28 36.87
C MET A 1 -14.11 -21.16 36.59
N GLU A 2 -14.75 -20.14 37.13
CA GLU A 2 -16.16 -19.89 36.85
C GLU A 2 -16.34 -19.48 35.38
N LYS A 3 -17.30 -20.06 34.67
CA LYS A 3 -17.57 -19.73 33.26
C LYS A 3 -18.37 -18.44 33.15
N PHE A 4 -18.14 -17.65 32.10
CA PHE A 4 -19.00 -16.52 31.76
C PHE A 4 -20.30 -17.01 31.12
N HIS A 5 -21.41 -16.37 31.46
CA HIS A 5 -22.74 -16.61 30.88
C HIS A 5 -23.47 -15.27 30.69
N GLY A 6 -24.51 -15.24 29.85
CA GLY A 6 -25.35 -14.06 29.64
C GLY A 6 -25.93 -13.54 30.96
N GLY A 7 -25.97 -12.21 31.12
CA GLY A 7 -26.43 -11.54 32.34
C GLY A 7 -25.42 -11.45 33.48
N LYS A 8 -24.23 -12.07 33.34
CA LYS A 8 -23.15 -11.90 34.33
C LYS A 8 -22.51 -10.52 34.20
N VAL A 9 -22.29 -9.86 35.34
CA VAL A 9 -21.63 -8.55 35.38
C VAL A 9 -20.13 -8.70 35.11
N VAL A 10 -19.62 -7.88 34.20
CA VAL A 10 -18.18 -7.71 33.94
C VAL A 10 -17.80 -6.31 34.42
N SER A 11 -16.86 -6.22 35.37
CA SER A 11 -16.33 -4.96 35.86
C SER A 11 -14.85 -4.88 35.56
N PHE A 12 -14.40 -3.78 34.97
CA PHE A 12 -13.01 -3.52 34.67
C PHE A 12 -12.67 -2.06 35.01
N ARG A 13 -11.39 -1.83 35.33
CA ARG A 13 -10.83 -0.48 35.51
C ARG A 13 -10.20 -0.06 34.18
N LEU A 14 -10.37 1.20 33.82
CA LEU A 14 -9.67 1.77 32.68
C LEU A 14 -8.15 1.85 33.01
N PRO A 15 -7.27 1.43 32.09
CA PRO A 15 -5.83 1.58 32.26
C PRO A 15 -5.41 3.05 32.42
N HIS A 16 -4.28 3.29 33.07
CA HIS A 16 -3.75 4.66 33.23
C HIS A 16 -3.33 5.30 31.89
N GLU A 17 -2.94 4.48 30.90
CA GLU A 17 -2.51 4.91 29.56
C GLU A 17 -3.68 5.19 28.62
N THR A 18 -4.92 5.19 29.12
CA THR A 18 -6.10 5.49 28.29
C THR A 18 -6.01 6.91 27.71
N PRO A 19 -6.10 7.10 26.38
CA PRO A 19 -6.04 8.44 25.78
C PRO A 19 -7.13 9.38 26.28
N ILE A 20 -6.81 10.67 26.40
CA ILE A 20 -7.73 11.66 26.97
C ILE A 20 -9.01 11.82 26.14
N ASP A 21 -8.90 11.69 24.82
CA ASP A 21 -10.04 11.76 23.91
C ASP A 21 -11.05 10.64 24.18
N VAL A 22 -10.58 9.45 24.57
CA VAL A 22 -11.45 8.32 24.94
C VAL A 22 -12.16 8.61 26.26
N LEU A 23 -11.49 9.23 27.22
CA LEU A 23 -12.09 9.60 28.50
C LEU A 23 -13.19 10.66 28.33
N ASN A 24 -12.94 11.66 27.48
CA ASN A 24 -13.92 12.68 27.14
C ASN A 24 -15.13 12.04 26.44
N PHE A 25 -14.88 11.22 25.41
CA PHE A 25 -15.94 10.50 24.69
C PHE A 25 -16.81 9.65 25.63
N LEU A 26 -16.22 8.92 26.57
CA LEU A 26 -16.97 8.13 27.55
C LEU A 26 -17.79 9.01 28.51
N THR A 27 -17.32 10.21 28.80
CA THR A 27 -18.04 11.18 29.65
C THR A 27 -19.26 11.72 28.91
N ASP A 28 -19.08 12.19 27.67
CA ASP A 28 -20.15 12.70 26.82
C ASP A 28 -21.24 11.63 26.60
N LEU A 29 -20.82 10.39 26.31
CA LEU A 29 -21.73 9.26 26.07
C LEU A 29 -22.51 8.88 27.34
N LYS A 30 -21.91 9.07 28.52
CA LYS A 30 -22.60 8.89 29.81
C LYS A 30 -23.62 9.98 30.06
N GLU A 31 -23.32 11.23 29.69
CA GLU A 31 -24.26 12.34 29.79
C GLU A 31 -25.46 12.17 28.85
N GLU A 32 -25.22 11.69 27.62
CA GLU A 32 -26.25 11.42 26.62
C GLU A 32 -27.18 10.26 27.03
N HIS A 33 -26.62 9.09 27.36
CA HIS A 33 -27.42 7.88 27.57
C HIS A 33 -27.80 7.63 29.04
N GLN A 34 -27.16 8.32 29.99
CA GLN A 34 -27.44 8.26 31.43
C GLN A 34 -27.62 6.83 31.97
N ARG A 35 -28.86 6.42 32.25
CA ARG A 35 -29.20 5.08 32.79
C ARG A 35 -28.98 3.94 31.79
N LYS A 36 -28.99 4.23 30.49
CA LYS A 36 -28.77 3.25 29.43
C LYS A 36 -27.31 3.12 29.01
N PHE A 37 -26.41 3.93 29.57
CA PHE A 37 -24.98 3.93 29.26
C PHE A 37 -24.35 2.54 29.33
N SER A 38 -24.61 1.79 30.40
CA SER A 38 -24.03 0.46 30.58
C SER A 38 -24.52 -0.55 29.53
N SER A 39 -25.77 -0.42 29.06
CA SER A 39 -26.30 -1.27 27.99
C SER A 39 -25.63 -0.95 26.67
N GLU A 40 -25.53 0.35 26.34
CA GLU A 40 -24.89 0.83 25.11
C GLU A 40 -23.42 0.42 25.03
N ILE A 41 -22.67 0.55 26.12
CA ILE A 41 -21.27 0.10 26.17
C ILE A 41 -21.17 -1.42 26.12
N ALA A 42 -22.08 -2.16 26.75
CA ALA A 42 -22.08 -3.62 26.69
C ALA A 42 -22.24 -4.12 25.25
N ASP A 43 -23.15 -3.52 24.48
CA ASP A 43 -23.37 -3.89 23.08
C ASP A 43 -22.12 -3.61 22.22
N ARG A 44 -21.51 -2.43 22.38
CA ARG A 44 -20.25 -2.08 21.70
C ARG A 44 -19.11 -3.01 22.09
N PHE A 45 -18.98 -3.34 23.37
CA PHE A 45 -17.97 -4.26 23.87
C PHE A 45 -18.14 -5.66 23.27
N VAL A 46 -19.37 -6.19 23.23
CA VAL A 46 -19.67 -7.50 22.61
C VAL A 46 -19.34 -7.48 21.12
N ALA A 47 -19.71 -6.42 20.40
CA ALA A 47 -19.39 -6.28 18.99
C ALA A 47 -17.87 -6.30 18.76
N THR A 48 -17.09 -5.54 19.53
CA THR A 48 -15.62 -5.58 19.44
C THR A 48 -15.06 -6.98 19.73
N MET A 49 -15.57 -7.68 20.75
CA MET A 49 -15.12 -9.05 21.06
C MET A 49 -15.47 -10.05 19.95
N GLN A 50 -16.60 -9.88 19.27
CA GLN A 50 -16.97 -10.68 18.11
C GLN A 50 -16.02 -10.42 16.93
N GLU A 51 -15.63 -9.17 16.70
CA GLU A 51 -14.65 -8.82 15.67
C GLU A 51 -13.27 -9.43 15.94
N GLU A 52 -12.81 -9.37 17.20
CA GLU A 52 -11.58 -10.02 17.66
C GLU A 52 -11.62 -11.54 17.43
N LEU A 53 -12.75 -12.18 17.75
CA LEU A 53 -12.94 -13.62 17.55
C LEU A 53 -13.02 -14.00 16.06
N ALA A 54 -13.57 -13.11 15.24
CA ALA A 54 -13.64 -13.27 13.78
C ALA A 54 -12.26 -13.13 13.09
N GLY A 55 -11.18 -12.97 13.86
CA GLY A 55 -9.83 -12.86 13.33
C GLY A 55 -9.55 -11.53 12.64
N LYS A 56 -10.42 -10.52 12.80
CA LYS A 56 -10.05 -9.16 12.42
C LYS A 56 -8.93 -8.73 13.38
N PRO A 57 -7.77 -8.31 12.87
CA PRO A 57 -6.67 -7.93 13.73
C PRO A 57 -7.14 -6.81 14.65
N LYS A 58 -6.82 -6.94 15.95
CA LYS A 58 -6.88 -5.84 16.91
C LYS A 58 -6.47 -4.57 16.20
N LYS A 59 -7.32 -3.55 16.19
CA LYS A 59 -6.85 -2.16 16.17
C LYS A 59 -6.09 -1.94 17.49
N LYS A 60 -4.99 -2.67 17.69
CA LYS A 60 -3.84 -2.10 18.36
C LYS A 60 -3.55 -0.82 17.58
N PHE A 61 -2.95 0.15 18.24
CA PHE A 61 -2.37 1.31 17.61
C PHE A 61 -1.27 0.84 16.63
N ASP A 62 -1.68 0.18 15.55
CA ASP A 62 -0.82 -0.29 14.51
C ASP A 62 -0.26 0.97 13.91
N LYS A 63 1.07 0.96 13.81
CA LYS A 63 1.88 1.98 13.16
C LYS A 63 1.62 1.94 11.65
N SER A 64 0.34 1.94 11.26
CA SER A 64 -0.16 1.89 9.90
C SER A 64 -0.38 3.32 9.45
N LEU A 65 0.53 3.81 8.62
CA LEU A 65 0.36 5.09 7.93
C LEU A 65 -0.55 4.85 6.72
N SER A 66 -1.78 5.36 6.78
CA SER A 66 -2.71 5.36 5.64
C SER A 66 -2.50 6.62 4.82
N ILE A 67 -1.89 6.50 3.64
CA ILE A 67 -1.64 7.61 2.73
C ILE A 67 -2.73 7.59 1.66
N PRO A 68 -3.56 8.64 1.53
CA PRO A 68 -4.51 8.72 0.43
C PRO A 68 -3.75 8.80 -0.89
N ILE A 69 -4.26 8.10 -1.91
CA ILE A 69 -3.70 8.19 -3.26
C ILE A 69 -4.13 9.56 -3.84
N PRO A 70 -3.22 10.33 -4.46
CA PRO A 70 -3.57 11.59 -5.10
C PRO A 70 -4.59 11.39 -6.22
N GLU A 71 -5.45 12.40 -6.44
CA GLU A 71 -6.54 12.33 -7.41
C GLU A 71 -6.05 12.34 -8.88
N ASP A 72 -4.81 12.80 -9.11
CA ASP A 72 -4.26 13.05 -10.45
C ASP A 72 -3.48 11.86 -11.06
N LEU A 73 -3.67 10.63 -10.58
CA LEU A 73 -2.95 9.47 -11.11
C LEU A 73 -3.68 8.77 -12.26
N THR A 74 -2.92 8.44 -13.31
CA THR A 74 -3.35 7.56 -14.38
C THR A 74 -3.55 6.12 -13.88
N PRO A 75 -4.39 5.30 -14.53
CA PRO A 75 -4.61 3.90 -14.14
C PRO A 75 -3.33 3.06 -14.15
N GLU A 76 -2.36 3.43 -15.00
CA GLU A 76 -1.05 2.77 -15.06
C GLU A 76 -0.20 3.10 -13.84
N GLU A 77 -0.20 4.36 -13.38
CA GLU A 77 0.50 4.79 -12.17
C GLU A 77 -0.12 4.18 -10.91
N ILE A 78 -1.45 4.05 -10.85
CA ILE A 78 -2.12 3.33 -9.76
C ILE A 78 -1.68 1.87 -9.73
N LYS A 79 -1.64 1.20 -10.89
CA LYS A 79 -1.13 -0.17 -10.99
C LYS A 79 0.34 -0.26 -10.59
N TYR A 80 1.14 0.74 -10.94
CA TYR A 80 2.54 0.82 -10.53
C TYR A 80 2.69 0.97 -9.01
N LEU A 81 1.87 1.78 -8.34
CA LEU A 81 1.84 1.90 -6.87
C LEU A 81 1.41 0.61 -6.18
N GLN A 82 0.57 -0.20 -6.82
CA GLN A 82 0.09 -1.46 -6.25
C GLN A 82 1.14 -2.59 -6.30
N ASN A 83 2.13 -2.49 -7.19
CA ASN A 83 3.19 -3.47 -7.33
C ASN A 83 4.02 -3.62 -6.04
N HIS A 84 4.41 -4.87 -5.74
CA HIS A 84 5.16 -5.21 -4.52
C HIS A 84 6.48 -4.43 -4.41
N ARG A 85 7.20 -4.29 -5.53
CA ARG A 85 8.47 -3.57 -5.59
C ARG A 85 8.31 -2.09 -5.25
N THR A 86 7.32 -1.43 -5.84
CA THR A 86 7.05 -0.01 -5.59
C THR A 86 6.69 0.24 -4.13
N LYS A 87 5.88 -0.64 -3.53
CA LYS A 87 5.57 -0.58 -2.10
C LYS A 87 6.81 -0.74 -1.22
N ALA A 88 7.72 -1.64 -1.58
CA ALA A 88 8.97 -1.84 -0.84
C ALA A 88 9.86 -0.58 -0.89
N ILE A 89 9.98 0.05 -2.05
CA ILE A 89 10.74 1.30 -2.23
C ILE A 89 10.10 2.44 -1.41
N ILE A 90 8.78 2.61 -1.48
CA ILE A 90 8.06 3.63 -0.69
C ILE A 90 8.24 3.38 0.81
N GLY A 91 8.17 2.12 1.25
CA GLY A 91 8.42 1.76 2.65
C GLY A 91 9.83 2.11 3.11
N GLN A 92 10.84 1.81 2.29
CA GLN A 92 12.22 2.17 2.57
C GLN A 92 12.43 3.69 2.62
N LEU A 93 11.83 4.44 1.67
CA LEU A 93 11.88 5.89 1.63
C LEU A 93 11.25 6.51 2.90
N LEU A 94 10.08 6.04 3.31
CA LEU A 94 9.42 6.51 4.52
C LEU A 94 10.30 6.28 5.75
N VAL A 95 10.95 5.11 5.86
CA VAL A 95 11.87 4.82 6.97
C VAL A 95 13.08 5.75 6.96
N GLN A 96 13.60 6.12 5.78
CA GLN A 96 14.70 7.07 5.65
C GLN A 96 14.26 8.50 6.05
N LEU A 97 13.12 8.97 5.53
CA LEU A 97 12.56 10.29 5.84
C LEU A 97 12.24 10.46 7.33
N LEU A 98 11.74 9.41 7.98
CA LEU A 98 11.46 9.43 9.42
C LEU A 98 12.73 9.48 10.29
N LYS A 99 13.86 8.99 9.77
CA LYS A 99 15.14 8.95 10.50
C LYS A 99 15.93 10.24 10.32
N ASP A 100 16.05 10.71 9.09
CA ASP A 100 16.79 11.93 8.75
C ASP A 100 16.06 12.70 7.63
N PRO A 101 15.19 13.67 7.97
CA PRO A 101 14.39 14.40 6.99
C PRO A 101 15.21 15.33 6.09
N THR A 102 16.47 15.61 6.42
CA THR A 102 17.38 16.48 5.66
C THR A 102 18.45 15.70 4.87
N ALA A 103 18.51 14.38 5.00
CA ALA A 103 19.52 13.56 4.32
C ALA A 103 19.13 13.29 2.86
N GLU A 104 20.13 13.33 1.96
CA GLU A 104 19.99 12.95 0.56
C GLU A 104 19.48 11.51 0.44
N ILE A 105 18.32 11.34 -0.21
CA ILE A 105 17.65 10.06 -0.36
C ILE A 105 18.42 9.19 -1.36
N LYS A 106 19.06 8.12 -0.87
CA LYS A 106 19.69 7.09 -1.73
C LYS A 106 18.70 5.97 -2.02
N ILE A 107 18.10 6.02 -3.22
CA ILE A 107 17.22 4.97 -3.75
C ILE A 107 18.10 3.82 -4.22
N ASN A 108 18.37 2.87 -3.33
CA ASN A 108 19.10 1.65 -3.68
C ASN A 108 18.12 0.63 -4.26
N SER A 109 17.77 0.78 -5.55
CA SER A 109 17.02 -0.23 -6.27
C SER A 109 17.94 -1.39 -6.63
N SER A 110 18.07 -2.37 -5.73
CA SER A 110 18.65 -3.65 -6.11
C SER A 110 17.82 -4.25 -7.26
N GLU A 111 18.51 -4.75 -8.27
CA GLU A 111 18.00 -5.35 -9.52
C GLU A 111 17.61 -4.34 -10.60
N GLU A 112 18.64 -3.93 -11.34
CA GLU A 112 18.53 -3.52 -12.73
C GLU A 112 17.69 -4.54 -13.52
N GLU A 113 16.43 -4.23 -13.79
CA GLU A 113 15.71 -4.83 -14.92
C GLU A 113 15.08 -3.70 -15.73
N LYS A 114 15.91 -3.18 -16.64
CA LYS A 114 15.59 -2.67 -17.98
C LYS A 114 14.19 -2.07 -18.17
N ILE A 115 13.97 -0.85 -17.69
CA ILE A 115 12.90 0.01 -18.23
C ILE A 115 13.40 1.44 -18.42
N ILE A 116 14.52 1.60 -19.13
CA ILE A 116 14.82 2.84 -19.88
C ILE A 116 15.54 2.36 -21.15
N ASN A 117 15.06 2.81 -22.32
CA ASN A 117 15.46 2.46 -23.69
C ASN A 117 14.52 1.50 -24.42
N LYS A 118 13.32 2.01 -24.76
CA LYS A 118 12.75 1.72 -26.08
C LYS A 118 13.27 2.80 -27.04
N GLU A 119 14.57 2.80 -27.29
CA GLU A 119 15.08 3.36 -28.53
C GLU A 119 14.74 2.33 -29.62
N GLU A 120 14.00 2.77 -30.63
CA GLU A 120 13.78 1.99 -31.84
C GLU A 120 15.11 1.43 -32.33
N PRO A 121 15.20 0.16 -32.75
CA PRO A 121 16.46 -0.37 -33.27
C PRO A 121 16.82 0.46 -34.50
N LYS A 122 17.85 1.32 -34.37
CA LYS A 122 18.55 1.87 -35.52
C LYS A 122 19.03 0.66 -36.32
N LYS A 123 18.34 0.39 -37.42
CA LYS A 123 18.75 -0.60 -38.42
C LYS A 123 20.08 -0.11 -38.98
N ASN A 124 21.17 -0.52 -38.37
CA ASN A 124 22.46 -0.48 -39.03
C ASN A 124 22.37 -1.54 -40.12
N PHE A 125 22.00 -1.10 -41.33
CA PHE A 125 22.17 -1.92 -42.53
C PHE A 125 23.67 -2.19 -42.64
N VAL A 126 24.06 -3.40 -42.23
CA VAL A 126 25.39 -3.92 -42.53
C VAL A 126 25.47 -3.94 -44.05
N ASN A 127 26.41 -3.14 -44.57
CA ASN A 127 26.66 -2.99 -45.98
C ASN A 127 27.41 -4.24 -46.47
N ASP A 128 26.71 -5.38 -46.48
CA ASP A 128 27.25 -6.63 -47.00
C ASP A 128 27.31 -6.52 -48.52
N GLN A 129 28.52 -6.41 -49.06
CA GLN A 129 28.78 -6.43 -50.51
C GLN A 129 28.10 -7.63 -51.19
N LYS A 130 27.93 -8.73 -50.46
CA LYS A 130 27.25 -9.94 -50.92
C LYS A 130 25.74 -9.76 -51.12
N LEU A 131 25.08 -8.93 -50.31
CA LEU A 131 23.67 -8.59 -50.48
C LEU A 131 23.47 -7.64 -51.67
N GLN A 132 24.41 -6.72 -51.89
CA GLN A 132 24.39 -5.84 -53.08
C GLN A 132 24.57 -6.65 -54.37
N SER A 133 25.55 -7.57 -54.41
CA SER A 133 25.74 -8.44 -55.58
C SER A 133 24.54 -9.36 -55.82
N PHE A 134 23.90 -9.85 -54.75
CA PHE A 134 22.70 -10.67 -54.87
C PHE A 134 21.50 -9.89 -55.44
N ALA A 135 21.31 -8.64 -55.01
CA ALA A 135 20.24 -7.80 -55.54
C ALA A 135 20.47 -7.46 -57.02
N GLN A 136 21.71 -7.14 -57.38
CA GLN A 136 22.08 -6.76 -58.74
C GLN A 136 21.94 -7.92 -59.73
N GLN A 137 22.24 -9.16 -59.30
CA GLN A 137 22.10 -10.35 -60.13
C GLN A 137 20.66 -10.83 -60.31
N ASN A 138 19.76 -10.56 -59.36
CA ASN A 138 18.42 -11.16 -59.37
C ASN A 138 17.29 -10.16 -59.67
N PHE A 139 17.51 -8.86 -59.52
CA PHE A 139 16.43 -7.88 -59.60
C PHE A 139 16.69 -6.71 -60.56
N LEU A 140 17.92 -6.57 -61.08
CA LEU A 140 18.28 -5.46 -61.99
C LEU A 140 18.44 -5.89 -63.46
N ASP A 141 18.15 -7.14 -63.79
CA ASP A 141 18.16 -7.66 -65.18
C ASP A 141 16.76 -7.57 -65.81
N PHE A 142 16.10 -6.41 -65.66
CA PHE A 142 14.97 -6.05 -66.50
C PHE A 142 15.52 -5.20 -67.65
N ASP A 143 16.06 -5.88 -68.66
CA ASP A 143 16.28 -5.26 -69.97
C ASP A 143 14.91 -4.87 -70.54
N ASP A 144 14.75 -3.56 -70.79
CA ASP A 144 13.68 -2.95 -71.59
C ASP A 144 13.73 -3.54 -73.02
N ASP A 145 12.60 -4.09 -73.49
CA ASP A 145 12.27 -4.20 -74.92
C ASP A 145 11.83 -2.82 -75.47
#